data_AF-A0A6P3X1L2-F1
#
_entry.id   AF-A0A6P3X1L2-F1
#
_cell.length_a   1.000
_cell.length_b   1.000
_cell.length_c   1.000
_cell.angle_alpha   90.00
_cell.angle_beta   90.00
_cell.angle_gamma   90.00
#
_symmetry.space_group_name_H-M   'P 1'
#
loop_
_entity.id
_entity.type
_entity.pdbx_description
1 polymer ?
#
loop_
_entity_poly.entity_id
_entity_poly.type
_entity_poly.pdbx_seq_one_letter_code
_entity_poly.pdbx_strand_id
1 'polypeptide(L)'
;MYSNNMTDYHLITDLLPALGRLYFLNMMGDTHFSAAQSAILLGLGLQHKTVDKLAEELHLPSPQLLGLFNRTVRKSTQYLHSIAEQHLENTMMTKKSSVNGQVKVDPSGAQNLHEELESAAKELKIKQKGELEKLKKENLAQYAIKGSEAEWTSTLSGKQSKNLVSIKTGEKRPTEASVYEKKSKKKKKRFSSNI
;
A
#
# COMPACT_ATOMS: atom_id res chain seq x y z
N MET A 1 15.85 0.04 13.17
CA MET A 1 17.00 -0.24 12.29
C MET A 1 17.79 -1.45 12.76
N TYR A 2 18.26 -1.49 14.01
CA TYR A 2 18.95 -2.67 14.57
C TYR A 2 18.11 -3.96 14.56
N SER A 3 16.82 -3.87 14.94
CA SER A 3 15.88 -5.00 14.89
C SER A 3 15.71 -5.61 13.49
N ASN A 4 16.02 -4.86 12.42
CA ASN A 4 15.96 -5.33 11.04
C ASN A 4 17.31 -5.86 10.53
N ASN A 5 18.30 -6.06 11.41
CA ASN A 5 19.67 -6.48 11.10
C ASN A 5 20.41 -5.51 10.15
N MET A 6 19.99 -4.24 10.11
CA MET A 6 20.58 -3.23 9.21
C MET A 6 21.75 -2.48 9.87
N THR A 7 22.05 -2.76 11.13
CA THR A 7 22.92 -1.93 11.97
C THR A 7 23.61 -2.78 13.03
N ASP A 8 24.80 -2.36 13.47
CA ASP A 8 25.59 -3.04 14.49
C ASP A 8 25.03 -2.82 15.92
N TYR A 9 25.28 -3.76 16.83
CA TYR A 9 24.74 -3.76 18.20
C TYR A 9 25.27 -2.61 19.05
N HIS A 10 26.47 -2.12 18.75
CA HIS A 10 27.08 -0.97 19.40
C HIS A 10 26.21 0.30 19.34
N LEU A 11 25.32 0.42 18.35
CA LEU A 11 24.43 1.58 18.23
C LEU A 11 23.24 1.56 19.18
N ILE A 12 22.97 0.43 19.85
CA ILE A 12 21.83 0.31 20.76
C ILE A 12 22.24 0.04 22.20
N THR A 13 23.54 -0.12 22.49
CA THR A 13 24.07 -0.51 23.82
C THR A 13 23.68 0.45 24.93
N ASP A 14 23.44 1.72 24.61
CA ASP A 14 22.97 2.76 25.53
C ASP A 14 21.51 2.55 26.00
N LEU A 15 20.68 1.87 25.19
CA LEU A 15 19.29 1.56 25.51
C LEU A 15 19.14 0.27 26.34
N LEU A 16 20.12 -0.64 26.29
CA LEU A 16 20.06 -1.93 27.00
C LEU A 16 19.87 -1.78 28.52
N PRO A 17 20.52 -0.86 29.24
CA PRO A 17 20.34 -0.72 30.68
C PRO A 17 18.90 -0.36 31.05
N ALA A 18 18.25 0.50 30.25
CA ALA A 18 16.85 0.85 30.46
C ALA A 18 15.93 -0.35 30.19
N LEU A 19 16.16 -1.07 29.08
CA LEU A 19 15.42 -2.29 28.76
C LEU A 19 15.59 -3.38 29.82
N GLY A 20 16.81 -3.56 30.33
CA GLY A 20 17.11 -4.50 31.40
C GLY A 20 16.34 -4.17 32.67
N ARG A 21 16.33 -2.89 33.09
CA ARG A 21 15.55 -2.46 34.26
C ARG A 21 14.06 -2.71 34.08
N LEU A 22 13.47 -2.31 32.95
CA LEU A 22 12.05 -2.55 32.65
C LEU A 22 11.68 -4.03 32.73
N TYR A 23 12.54 -4.91 32.21
CA TYR A 23 12.29 -6.36 32.23
C TYR A 23 12.41 -6.94 33.64
N PHE A 24 13.52 -6.70 34.33
CA PHE A 24 13.79 -7.30 35.64
C PHE A 24 12.96 -6.70 36.78
N LEU A 25 12.38 -5.51 36.60
CA LEU A 25 11.38 -4.92 37.51
C LEU A 25 9.95 -5.39 37.21
N ASN A 26 9.78 -6.38 36.32
CA ASN A 26 8.48 -6.93 35.93
C ASN A 26 7.52 -5.87 35.35
N MET A 27 8.06 -4.80 34.75
CA MET A 27 7.25 -3.74 34.13
C MET A 27 6.82 -4.11 32.71
N MET A 28 7.42 -5.15 32.10
CA MET A 28 7.08 -5.61 30.74
C MET A 28 5.87 -6.57 30.66
N GLY A 29 5.11 -6.70 31.75
CA GLY A 29 3.89 -7.52 31.83
C GLY A 29 4.15 -8.98 31.41
N ASP A 30 3.38 -9.47 30.44
CA ASP A 30 3.41 -10.86 29.97
C ASP A 30 4.58 -11.17 29.01
N THR A 31 5.49 -10.24 28.76
CA THR A 31 6.62 -10.47 27.86
C THR A 31 7.67 -11.34 28.53
N HIS A 32 7.79 -12.59 28.08
CA HIS A 32 8.76 -13.54 28.63
C HIS A 32 9.98 -13.74 27.69
N PHE A 33 11.17 -13.60 28.25
CA PHE A 33 12.42 -14.01 27.63
C PHE A 33 12.81 -15.42 28.08
N SER A 34 13.44 -16.18 27.19
CA SER A 34 14.04 -17.46 27.61
C SER A 34 15.20 -17.22 28.58
N ALA A 35 15.57 -18.23 29.36
CA ALA A 35 16.66 -18.12 30.33
C ALA A 35 17.95 -17.56 29.70
N ALA A 36 18.32 -18.03 28.51
CA ALA A 36 19.47 -17.52 27.76
C ALA A 36 19.29 -16.05 27.32
N GLN A 37 18.09 -15.66 26.87
CA GLN A 37 17.80 -14.28 26.49
C GLN A 37 17.86 -13.32 27.69
N SER A 38 17.33 -13.73 28.84
CA SER A 38 17.43 -12.98 30.09
C SER A 38 18.87 -12.85 30.57
N ALA A 39 19.65 -13.95 30.54
CA ALA A 39 21.07 -13.91 30.89
C ALA A 39 21.85 -12.95 29.99
N ILE A 40 21.55 -12.94 28.68
CA ILE A 40 22.17 -12.02 27.73
C ILE A 40 21.81 -10.56 28.04
N LEU A 41 20.53 -10.27 28.31
CA LEU A 41 20.07 -8.92 28.68
C LEU A 41 20.70 -8.45 29.99
N LEU A 42 20.86 -9.36 30.97
CA LEU A 42 21.55 -9.08 32.23
C LEU A 42 23.04 -8.77 32.00
N GLY A 43 23.73 -9.64 31.26
CA GLY A 43 25.17 -9.55 31.02
C GLY A 43 25.57 -8.30 30.23
N LEU A 44 24.90 -8.05 29.10
CA LEU A 44 25.19 -6.90 28.25
C LEU A 44 24.58 -5.60 28.78
N GLY A 45 23.39 -5.67 29.36
CA GLY A 45 22.62 -4.47 29.73
C GLY A 45 22.89 -3.95 31.14
N LEU A 46 22.93 -4.81 32.15
CA LEU A 46 23.09 -4.40 33.55
C LEU A 46 24.52 -4.62 34.08
N GLN A 47 25.21 -5.66 33.60
CA GLN A 47 26.58 -5.96 34.02
C GLN A 47 27.64 -5.34 33.10
N HIS A 48 27.22 -4.76 31.95
CA HIS A 48 28.10 -4.12 30.97
C HIS A 48 29.29 -4.98 30.52
N LYS A 49 29.09 -6.30 30.43
CA LYS A 49 30.11 -7.23 29.94
C LYS A 49 30.27 -7.08 28.42
N THR A 50 31.46 -7.38 27.93
CA THR A 50 31.68 -7.50 26.49
C THR A 50 31.02 -8.78 25.96
N VAL A 51 30.69 -8.78 24.67
CA VAL A 51 30.08 -9.93 24.00
C VAL A 51 30.97 -11.18 24.13
N ASP A 52 32.28 -11.03 23.99
CA ASP A 52 33.21 -12.17 24.04
C ASP A 52 33.27 -12.82 25.43
N LYS A 53 33.33 -12.01 26.49
CA LYS A 53 33.30 -12.54 27.87
C LYS A 53 31.99 -13.26 28.16
N LEU A 54 30.87 -12.71 27.68
CA LEU A 54 29.57 -13.33 27.87
C LEU A 54 29.40 -14.61 27.04
N ALA A 55 30.02 -14.67 25.86
CA ALA A 55 30.07 -15.86 25.01
C ALA A 55 30.83 -17.00 25.69
N GLU A 56 31.96 -16.68 26.33
CA GLU A 56 32.74 -17.64 27.13
C GLU A 56 31.94 -18.15 28.35
N GLU A 57 31.31 -17.26 29.11
CA GLU A 57 30.53 -17.61 30.32
C GLU A 57 29.29 -18.47 30.02
N LEU A 58 28.61 -18.20 28.91
CA LEU A 58 27.42 -18.95 28.51
C LEU A 58 27.76 -20.18 27.65
N HIS A 59 29.05 -20.42 27.37
CA HIS A 59 29.53 -21.47 26.47
C HIS A 59 28.80 -21.46 25.11
N LEU A 60 28.60 -20.27 24.54
CA LEU A 60 27.89 -20.05 23.28
C LEU A 60 28.82 -19.33 22.28
N PRO A 61 28.83 -19.72 20.99
CA PRO A 61 29.53 -18.95 19.96
C PRO A 61 29.01 -17.51 19.87
N SER A 62 29.90 -16.52 19.71
CA SER A 62 29.54 -15.09 19.61
C SER A 62 28.43 -14.78 18.56
N PRO A 63 28.42 -15.40 17.36
CA PRO A 63 27.33 -15.18 16.39
C PRO A 63 25.96 -15.64 16.91
N GLN A 64 25.91 -16.73 17.68
CA GLN A 64 24.67 -17.25 18.26
C GLN A 64 24.17 -16.34 19.39
N LEU A 65 25.09 -15.84 20.22
CA LEU A 65 24.78 -14.87 21.28
C LEU A 65 24.18 -13.60 20.69
N LEU A 66 24.79 -13.04 19.63
CA LEU A 66 24.26 -11.87 18.92
C LEU A 66 22.89 -12.17 18.26
N GLY A 67 22.69 -13.37 17.74
CA GLY A 67 21.39 -13.80 17.22
C GLY A 67 20.29 -13.84 18.28
N LEU A 68 20.58 -14.38 19.47
CA LEU A 68 19.67 -14.40 20.62
C LEU A 68 19.42 -13.00 21.17
N PHE A 69 20.46 -12.17 21.23
CA PHE A 69 20.37 -10.77 21.59
C PHE A 69 19.43 -10.01 20.64
N ASN A 70 19.58 -10.18 19.33
CA ASN A 70 18.69 -9.55 18.34
C ASN A 70 17.23 -9.98 18.52
N ARG A 71 16.98 -11.27 18.76
CA ARG A 71 15.63 -11.77 19.08
C ARG A 71 15.05 -11.11 20.34
N THR A 72 15.88 -10.88 21.35
CA THR A 72 15.48 -10.19 22.58
C THR A 72 15.09 -8.75 22.28
N VAL A 73 15.92 -8.01 21.54
CA VAL A 73 15.63 -6.62 21.16
C VAL A 73 14.36 -6.50 20.30
N ARG A 74 14.14 -7.44 19.36
CA ARG A 74 12.90 -7.49 18.56
C ARG A 74 11.67 -7.63 19.44
N LYS A 75 11.68 -8.58 20.38
CA LYS A 75 10.58 -8.77 21.34
C LYS A 75 10.36 -7.52 22.20
N SER A 76 11.44 -6.90 22.72
CA SER A 76 11.32 -5.66 23.49
C SER A 76 10.71 -4.53 22.66
N THR A 77 11.09 -4.40 21.39
CA THR A 77 10.53 -3.37 20.50
C THR A 77 9.06 -3.63 20.20
N GLN A 78 8.67 -4.89 19.97
CA GLN A 78 7.26 -5.27 19.78
C GLN A 78 6.42 -4.90 21.01
N TYR A 79 6.92 -5.15 22.21
CA TYR A 79 6.25 -4.74 23.45
C TYR A 79 6.08 -3.23 23.54
N LEU A 80 7.15 -2.45 23.30
CA LEU A 80 7.09 -0.98 23.35
C LEU A 80 6.15 -0.41 22.28
N HIS A 81 6.13 -0.98 21.07
CA HIS A 81 5.16 -0.60 20.04
C HIS A 81 3.73 -0.90 20.46
N SER A 82 3.47 -2.06 21.09
CA SER A 82 2.13 -2.38 21.60
C SER A 82 1.64 -1.35 22.62
N ILE A 83 2.50 -0.88 23.53
CA ILE A 83 2.15 0.20 24.46
C ILE A 83 1.84 1.50 23.71
N ALA A 84 2.68 1.87 22.73
CA ALA A 84 2.47 3.08 21.95
C ALA A 84 1.15 3.01 21.15
N GLU A 85 0.84 1.86 20.56
CA GLU A 85 -0.41 1.59 19.86
C GLU A 85 -1.61 1.70 20.80
N GLN A 86 -1.56 1.10 22.00
CA GLN A 86 -2.60 1.24 23.02
C GLN A 86 -2.82 2.70 23.44
N HIS A 87 -1.74 3.48 23.57
CA HIS A 87 -1.86 4.89 23.89
C HIS A 87 -2.50 5.68 22.74
N LEU A 88 -2.15 5.38 21.49
CA LEU A 88 -2.79 5.97 20.31
C LEU A 88 -4.26 5.58 20.19
N GLU A 89 -4.61 4.33 20.45
CA GLU A 89 -6.00 3.87 20.47
C GLU A 89 -6.80 4.63 21.54
N ASN A 90 -6.27 4.74 22.76
CA ASN A 90 -6.93 5.48 23.84
C ASN A 90 -7.08 6.98 23.52
N THR A 91 -6.06 7.61 22.94
CA THR A 91 -6.14 9.04 22.54
C THR A 91 -7.12 9.26 21.38
N MET A 92 -7.21 8.34 20.42
CA MET A 92 -8.21 8.40 19.35
C MET A 92 -9.63 8.10 19.87
N MET A 93 -9.78 7.12 20.77
CA MET A 93 -11.06 6.73 21.38
C MET A 93 -11.60 7.82 22.29
N THR A 94 -10.73 8.50 23.05
CA THR A 94 -11.10 9.68 23.87
C THR A 94 -11.45 10.88 23.00
N LYS A 95 -10.77 11.10 21.86
CA LYS A 95 -11.18 12.11 20.88
C LYS A 95 -12.54 11.78 20.24
N LYS A 96 -12.82 10.50 19.94
CA LYS A 96 -14.15 10.02 19.48
C LYS A 96 -15.22 10.08 20.57
N SER A 97 -14.87 9.85 21.83
CA SER A 97 -15.81 9.93 22.97
C SER A 97 -16.11 11.38 23.35
N SER A 98 -15.13 12.29 23.21
CA SER A 98 -15.38 13.73 23.26
C SER A 98 -16.24 14.20 22.08
N VAL A 99 -16.15 13.51 20.93
CA VAL A 99 -17.01 13.76 19.77
C VAL A 99 -18.43 13.20 19.94
N ASN A 100 -18.60 12.07 20.64
CA ASN A 100 -19.92 11.50 20.94
C ASN A 100 -20.59 12.12 22.17
N GLY A 101 -19.84 12.82 23.04
CA GLY A 101 -20.37 13.47 24.24
C GLY A 101 -20.78 14.93 24.06
N GLN A 102 -20.25 15.63 23.04
CA GLN A 102 -20.62 17.00 22.72
C GLN A 102 -19.94 17.47 21.42
N VAL A 103 -20.16 16.80 20.29
CA VAL A 103 -20.25 17.58 19.04
C VAL A 103 -21.57 18.33 19.12
N LYS A 104 -21.54 19.54 19.70
CA LYS A 104 -22.33 20.63 19.13
C LYS A 104 -21.82 20.73 17.70
N VAL A 105 -22.47 20.02 16.78
CA VAL A 105 -22.41 20.37 15.37
C VAL A 105 -22.91 21.80 15.40
N ASP A 106 -22.02 22.76 15.19
CA ASP A 106 -22.46 24.13 15.05
C ASP A 106 -23.46 24.11 13.87
N PRO A 107 -24.76 24.40 14.05
CA PRO A 107 -25.76 24.17 13.01
C PRO A 107 -25.45 24.97 11.74
N SER A 108 -24.64 26.01 11.88
CA SER A 108 -24.08 26.87 10.85
C SER A 108 -23.17 26.13 9.85
N GLY A 109 -22.49 25.06 10.27
CA GLY A 109 -21.57 24.28 9.42
C GLY A 109 -22.26 23.15 8.63
N ALA A 110 -23.40 22.66 9.11
CA ALA A 110 -24.18 21.63 8.41
C ALA A 110 -24.84 22.17 7.14
N GLN A 111 -25.22 23.45 7.14
CA GLN A 111 -25.67 24.15 5.94
C GLN A 111 -24.53 24.27 4.91
N ASN A 112 -23.32 24.60 5.38
CA ASN A 112 -22.13 24.74 4.52
C ASN A 112 -21.72 23.42 3.85
N LEU A 113 -21.74 22.29 4.57
CA LEU A 113 -21.41 20.99 3.99
C LEU A 113 -22.47 20.50 2.99
N HIS A 114 -23.76 20.74 3.26
CA HIS A 114 -24.84 20.38 2.34
C HIS A 114 -24.77 21.22 1.06
N GLU A 115 -24.47 22.51 1.19
CA GLU A 115 -24.29 23.44 0.07
C GLU A 115 -23.03 23.12 -0.76
N GLU A 116 -21.91 22.73 -0.12
CA GLU A 116 -20.71 22.24 -0.80
C GLU A 116 -20.97 20.95 -1.60
N LEU A 117 -21.68 19.98 -1.01
CA LEU A 117 -22.04 18.73 -1.68
C LEU A 117 -23.00 18.96 -2.86
N GLU A 118 -23.98 19.84 -2.70
CA GLU A 118 -24.92 20.19 -3.77
C GLU A 118 -24.22 20.98 -4.89
N SER A 119 -23.29 21.87 -4.56
CA SER A 119 -22.45 22.58 -5.54
C SER A 119 -21.59 21.61 -6.36
N ALA A 120 -20.90 20.67 -5.69
CA ALA A 120 -20.11 19.64 -6.35
C ALA A 120 -20.98 18.72 -7.24
N ALA A 121 -22.19 18.38 -6.79
CA ALA A 121 -23.14 17.59 -7.57
C ALA A 121 -23.64 18.35 -8.82
N LYS A 122 -23.87 19.66 -8.71
CA LYS A 122 -24.24 20.52 -9.85
C LYS A 122 -23.10 20.63 -10.86
N GLU A 123 -21.86 20.84 -10.41
CA GLU A 123 -20.70 20.89 -11.29
C GLU A 123 -20.49 19.58 -12.05
N LEU A 124 -20.63 18.44 -11.39
CA LEU A 124 -20.55 17.13 -12.05
C LEU A 124 -21.67 16.94 -13.08
N LYS A 125 -22.91 17.32 -12.77
CA LYS A 125 -24.02 17.26 -13.72
C LYS A 125 -23.79 18.16 -14.93
N ILE A 126 -23.21 19.34 -14.75
CA ILE A 126 -22.88 20.26 -15.85
C ILE A 126 -21.79 19.65 -16.74
N LYS A 127 -20.74 19.09 -16.15
CA LYS A 127 -19.67 18.39 -16.89
C LYS A 127 -20.23 17.20 -17.67
N GLN A 128 -21.05 16.36 -17.03
CA GLN A 128 -21.71 15.23 -17.67
C GLN A 128 -22.64 15.66 -18.81
N LYS A 129 -23.43 16.73 -18.64
CA LYS A 129 -24.28 17.26 -19.73
C LYS A 129 -23.44 17.79 -20.90
N GLY A 130 -22.36 18.51 -20.63
CA GLY A 130 -21.45 19.00 -21.67
C GLY A 130 -20.76 17.87 -22.43
N GLU A 131 -20.36 16.80 -21.75
CA GLU A 131 -19.84 15.58 -22.38
C GLU A 131 -20.92 14.86 -23.19
N LEU A 132 -22.14 14.74 -22.67
CA LEU A 132 -23.26 14.12 -23.38
C LEU A 132 -23.65 14.91 -24.64
N GLU A 133 -23.62 16.24 -24.59
CA GLU A 133 -23.88 17.09 -25.76
C GLU A 133 -22.78 16.99 -26.81
N LYS A 134 -21.51 16.85 -26.41
CA LYS A 134 -20.42 16.53 -27.33
C LYS A 134 -20.65 15.16 -27.97
N LEU A 135 -20.99 14.16 -27.16
CA LEU A 135 -21.27 12.79 -27.64
C LEU A 135 -22.48 12.73 -28.58
N LYS A 136 -23.51 13.55 -28.35
CA LYS A 136 -24.70 13.65 -29.22
C LYS A 136 -24.44 14.41 -30.53
N LYS A 137 -23.51 15.37 -30.52
CA LYS A 137 -23.06 16.08 -31.73
C LYS A 137 -22.15 15.20 -32.59
N GLU A 138 -21.44 14.26 -31.97
CA GLU A 138 -20.69 13.23 -32.67
C GLU A 138 -21.64 12.23 -33.32
N ASN A 139 -21.52 12.07 -34.64
CA ASN A 139 -22.39 11.18 -35.42
C ASN A 139 -21.95 9.72 -35.22
N LEU A 140 -22.39 9.12 -34.11
CA LEU A 140 -22.10 7.73 -33.74
C LEU A 140 -22.76 6.70 -34.69
N ALA A 141 -23.59 7.14 -35.64
CA ALA A 141 -24.25 6.25 -36.60
C ALA A 141 -23.24 5.50 -37.49
N GLN A 142 -22.05 6.06 -37.71
CA GLN A 142 -20.97 5.38 -38.44
C GLN A 142 -20.40 4.15 -37.71
N TYR A 143 -20.55 4.08 -36.39
CA TYR A 143 -20.12 2.95 -35.55
C TYR A 143 -21.25 1.97 -35.24
N ALA A 144 -22.51 2.31 -35.57
CA ALA A 144 -23.62 1.38 -35.42
C ALA A 144 -23.38 0.11 -36.27
N ILE A 145 -23.33 -1.04 -35.61
CA ILE A 145 -23.28 -2.34 -36.30
C ILE A 145 -24.72 -2.63 -36.73
N LYS A 146 -25.04 -2.39 -38.00
CA LYS A 146 -26.33 -2.79 -38.59
C LYS A 146 -26.35 -4.33 -38.66
N GLY A 147 -27.27 -4.96 -37.94
CA GLY A 147 -27.57 -6.38 -38.00
C GLY A 147 -29.00 -6.63 -37.54
N SER A 148 -29.75 -7.48 -38.24
CA SER A 148 -31.12 -7.85 -37.87
C SER A 148 -31.12 -8.69 -36.60
N GLU A 149 -32.15 -8.59 -35.75
CA GLU A 149 -32.27 -9.36 -34.49
C GLU A 149 -32.19 -10.89 -34.72
N ALA A 150 -32.62 -11.34 -35.90
CA ALA A 150 -32.46 -12.73 -36.37
C ALA A 150 -31.00 -13.12 -36.69
N GLU A 151 -30.18 -12.19 -37.18
CA GLU A 151 -28.77 -12.44 -37.49
C GLU A 151 -27.93 -12.48 -36.19
N TRP A 152 -28.25 -11.62 -35.23
CA TRP A 152 -27.64 -11.61 -33.90
C TRP A 152 -27.91 -12.90 -33.12
N THR A 153 -29.15 -13.41 -33.17
CA THR A 153 -29.50 -14.67 -32.51
C THR A 153 -28.81 -15.88 -33.16
N SER A 154 -28.67 -15.90 -34.49
CA SER A 154 -27.91 -16.96 -35.18
C SER A 154 -26.40 -16.92 -34.88
N THR A 155 -25.80 -15.73 -34.77
CA THR A 155 -24.36 -15.57 -34.52
C THR A 155 -23.99 -15.84 -33.07
N LEU A 156 -24.87 -15.52 -32.11
CA LEU A 156 -24.64 -15.77 -30.69
C LEU A 156 -24.91 -17.23 -30.29
N SER A 157 -25.75 -17.95 -31.04
CA SER A 157 -26.08 -19.37 -30.78
C SER A 157 -25.14 -20.37 -31.49
N GLY A 158 -24.33 -19.90 -32.45
CA GLY A 158 -23.41 -20.73 -33.22
C GLY A 158 -22.04 -20.93 -32.54
N LYS A 159 -21.54 -22.17 -32.55
CA LYS A 159 -20.25 -22.66 -32.02
C LYS A 159 -19.00 -22.12 -32.78
N GLN A 160 -18.97 -20.83 -33.11
CA GLN A 160 -17.78 -20.17 -33.67
C GLN A 160 -16.84 -19.76 -32.52
N SER A 161 -15.54 -19.72 -32.79
CA SER A 161 -14.47 -19.62 -31.78
C SER A 161 -14.73 -18.49 -30.77
N LYS A 162 -14.52 -18.78 -29.47
CA LYS A 162 -14.92 -17.96 -28.30
C LYS A 162 -14.50 -16.47 -28.33
N ASN A 163 -13.66 -16.04 -29.28
CA ASN A 163 -13.11 -14.69 -29.36
C ASN A 163 -13.42 -13.93 -30.67
N LEU A 164 -14.18 -14.47 -31.64
CA LEU A 164 -14.46 -13.73 -32.89
C LEU A 164 -15.89 -13.95 -33.41
N VAL A 165 -16.67 -12.86 -33.48
CA VAL A 165 -18.01 -12.83 -34.08
C VAL A 165 -17.98 -11.85 -35.26
N SER A 166 -18.35 -12.32 -36.46
CA SER A 166 -18.38 -11.51 -37.67
C SER A 166 -19.81 -11.35 -38.19
N ILE A 167 -20.26 -10.11 -38.37
CA ILE A 167 -21.55 -9.78 -38.97
C ILE A 167 -21.28 -9.04 -40.29
N LYS A 168 -21.97 -9.44 -41.36
CA LYS A 168 -21.78 -8.89 -42.70
C LYS A 168 -22.36 -7.47 -42.75
N THR A 169 -21.50 -6.44 -42.75
CA THR A 169 -21.95 -5.07 -42.96
C THR A 169 -22.28 -4.87 -44.45
N GLY A 170 -23.51 -4.41 -44.74
CA GLY A 170 -24.01 -4.22 -46.11
C GLY A 170 -23.40 -3.04 -46.88
N GLU A 171 -22.56 -2.22 -46.25
CA GLU A 171 -21.97 -1.02 -46.85
C GLU A 171 -20.51 -0.87 -46.39
N LYS A 172 -19.58 -0.72 -47.34
CA LYS A 172 -18.15 -0.52 -47.04
C LYS A 172 -17.97 0.88 -46.45
N ARG A 173 -17.52 0.95 -45.19
CA ARG A 173 -17.14 2.22 -44.56
C ARG A 173 -15.99 2.85 -45.36
N PRO A 174 -16.03 4.16 -45.68
CA PRO A 174 -14.84 4.85 -46.16
C PRO A 174 -13.82 4.85 -45.02
N THR A 175 -12.72 4.12 -45.20
CA THR A 175 -11.57 4.18 -44.30
C THR A 175 -10.90 5.55 -44.45
N GLU A 176 -10.57 6.20 -43.33
CA GLU A 176 -9.74 7.42 -43.24
C GLU A 176 -8.28 7.17 -43.68
N ALA A 177 -8.10 6.62 -44.87
CA ALA A 177 -6.80 6.32 -45.50
C ALA A 177 -6.60 7.15 -46.79
N SER A 178 -7.27 8.29 -46.93
CA SER A 178 -7.16 9.17 -48.11
C SER A 178 -6.65 10.58 -47.80
N VAL A 179 -6.08 10.81 -46.62
CA VAL A 179 -5.34 12.05 -46.30
C VAL A 179 -3.97 11.62 -45.80
N TYR A 180 -2.90 12.19 -46.37
CA TYR A 180 -1.47 11.91 -46.11
C TYR A 180 -0.78 10.83 -46.95
N GLU A 181 -0.97 10.87 -48.27
CA GLU A 181 0.13 10.54 -49.18
C GLU A 181 0.90 11.84 -49.51
N LYS A 182 2.03 12.09 -48.83
CA LYS A 182 3.25 12.74 -49.36
C LYS A 182 4.27 13.11 -48.26
N LYS A 183 5.52 12.73 -48.52
CA LYS A 183 6.81 13.21 -47.95
C LYS A 183 7.28 12.58 -46.62
N SER A 184 8.18 11.61 -46.69
CA SER A 184 9.64 11.87 -46.67
C SER A 184 10.46 10.58 -46.48
N LYS A 185 11.50 10.43 -47.32
CA LYS A 185 12.53 9.40 -47.23
C LYS A 185 13.40 9.64 -45.99
N LYS A 186 13.75 8.60 -45.21
CA LYS A 186 15.07 8.52 -44.57
C LYS A 186 15.49 7.08 -44.24
N LYS A 187 16.69 6.75 -44.74
CA LYS A 187 17.42 5.49 -44.68
C LYS A 187 17.68 5.04 -43.22
N LYS A 188 17.46 3.75 -42.93
CA LYS A 188 18.01 3.10 -41.72
C LYS A 188 19.50 2.85 -41.91
N LYS A 189 20.37 3.57 -41.18
CA LYS A 189 21.75 3.12 -40.90
C LYS A 189 21.65 2.04 -39.81
N ARG A 190 22.12 0.82 -40.12
CA ARG A 190 22.36 -0.22 -39.12
C ARG A 190 23.80 -0.05 -38.63
N PHE A 191 23.98 0.22 -37.34
CA PHE A 191 25.22 -0.10 -36.62
C PHE A 191 24.88 -1.35 -35.79
N SER A 192 25.49 -2.48 -36.13
CA SER A 192 25.60 -3.62 -35.22
C SER A 192 27.05 -4.06 -35.24
N SER A 193 27.71 -3.82 -34.11
CA SER A 193 28.95 -4.43 -33.68
C SER A 193 28.80 -5.96 -33.66
N ASN A 194 29.80 -6.68 -34.18
CA ASN A 194 30.27 -7.92 -33.57
C ASN A 194 31.66 -8.29 -34.13
N ILE A 195 32.53 -8.60 -33.16
CA ILE A 195 33.91 -9.13 -33.20
C ILE A 195 34.99 -8.07 -33.50
#